data_AF-A0A553ED89-F1
#
_entry.id   AF-A0A553ED89-F1
#
_cell.length_a   1.000
_cell.length_b   1.000
_cell.length_c   1.000
_cell.angle_alpha   90.00
_cell.angle_beta   90.00
_cell.angle_gamma   90.00
#
_symmetry.space_group_name_H-M   'P 1'
#
loop_
_entity.id
_entity.type
_entity.pdbx_description
1 polymer ?
#
loop_
_entity_poly.entity_id
_entity_poly.type
_entity_poly.pdbx_seq_one_letter_code
_entity_poly.pdbx_strand_id
1 'polypeptide(L)'
;MNKLVVFLLLFSCGFSQAQQLNCTVTVNAQKLANASQPVFKTLETAVNEFVNKTDWTGQVLKQNEKINCSIFITITSNSSDNFVATIQVQSSRLIYNSTYSSPVLNYNDKDFSFKYTEFENLIYNPANFDSNLVSVLAFYCNMILGMNADTFQPLAGNQYFETAQNIANVAQQGGYKGWSQADGNQNRYFLINDMLSPTFGPIRQAMYSYHAGLDVMSLDLKSGKEKIKNAVLGLSKVNETRPNAFLTRVFFDAKSDEIVSVFSGGPSITVSDLTDTLNKLSPLNSSKWVTIKY
;
A
#
# COMPACT_ATOMS: atom_id res chain seq x y z
N MET A 1 28.27 29.61 36.32
CA MET A 1 27.71 28.25 36.18
C MET A 1 26.37 28.19 35.44
N ASN A 2 25.45 29.16 35.61
CA ASN A 2 24.12 29.09 34.99
C ASN A 2 24.10 29.20 33.44
N LYS A 3 25.15 29.72 32.81
CA LYS A 3 25.25 29.79 31.33
C LYS A 3 25.67 28.45 30.68
N LEU A 4 26.35 27.57 31.42
CA LEU A 4 26.75 26.24 30.93
C LEU A 4 25.60 25.22 30.97
N VAL A 5 24.69 25.37 31.94
CA VAL A 5 23.48 24.51 32.06
C VAL A 5 22.49 24.79 30.92
N VAL A 6 22.36 26.06 30.49
CA VAL A 6 21.51 26.43 29.34
C VAL A 6 22.12 25.94 28.02
N PHE A 7 23.45 25.90 27.89
CA PHE A 7 24.13 25.37 26.71
C PHE A 7 24.00 23.84 26.59
N LEU A 8 23.99 23.10 27.71
CA LEU A 8 23.75 21.65 27.70
C LEU A 8 22.29 21.28 27.40
N LEU A 9 21.33 22.13 27.77
CA LEU A 9 19.90 21.94 27.46
C LEU A 9 19.56 22.19 25.97
N LEU A 10 20.42 22.89 25.23
CA LEU A 10 20.29 23.09 23.79
C LEU A 10 20.85 21.92 22.96
N PHE A 11 21.65 21.04 23.57
CA PHE A 11 22.18 19.83 22.92
C PHE A 11 21.31 18.57 23.10
N SER A 12 20.18 18.68 23.82
CA SER A 12 19.18 17.60 23.93
C SER A 12 18.10 17.65 22.85
N CYS A 13 18.25 18.48 21.81
CA CYS A 13 17.55 18.31 20.54
C CYS A 13 18.14 17.08 19.83
N GLY A 14 17.93 15.91 20.43
CA GLY A 14 18.20 14.63 19.80
C GLY A 14 17.35 14.55 18.54
N PHE A 15 18.00 14.19 17.44
CA PHE A 15 17.40 13.92 16.15
C PHE A 15 16.17 13.00 16.31
N SER A 16 14.98 13.56 16.25
CA SER A 16 13.74 12.79 16.20
C SER A 16 13.65 12.15 14.82
N GLN A 17 14.08 10.89 14.73
CA GLN A 17 13.77 10.03 13.58
C GLN A 17 12.28 9.68 13.67
N ALA A 18 11.45 10.47 13.01
CA ALA A 18 10.04 10.15 12.87
C ALA A 18 9.93 8.92 11.94
N GLN A 19 9.51 7.79 12.49
CA GLN A 19 9.34 6.54 11.77
C GLN A 19 7.85 6.20 11.74
N GLN A 20 7.24 6.13 10.56
CA GLN A 20 5.79 5.88 10.43
C GLN A 20 5.44 4.50 9.90
N LEU A 21 6.39 3.88 9.19
CA LEU A 21 6.23 2.55 8.63
C LEU A 21 7.04 1.56 9.49
N ASN A 22 6.46 0.39 9.70
CA ASN A 22 7.17 -0.80 10.13
C ASN A 22 7.23 -1.73 8.91
N CYS A 23 8.14 -1.42 7.99
CA CYS A 23 8.25 -2.08 6.69
C CYS A 23 9.40 -3.08 6.67
N THR A 24 9.13 -4.30 6.23
CA THR A 24 10.20 -5.24 5.85
C THR A 24 10.38 -5.21 4.34
N VAL A 25 11.55 -4.78 3.87
CA VAL A 25 11.90 -4.84 2.45
C VAL A 25 12.79 -6.04 2.20
N THR A 26 12.46 -6.86 1.21
CA THR A 26 13.24 -8.05 0.83
C THR A 26 13.60 -8.00 -0.64
N VAL A 27 14.87 -8.21 -0.95
CA VAL A 27 15.39 -8.25 -2.32
C VAL A 27 15.70 -9.70 -2.68
N ASN A 28 14.93 -10.25 -3.61
CA ASN A 28 15.14 -11.60 -4.11
C ASN A 28 15.80 -11.57 -5.49
N ALA A 29 17.04 -12.06 -5.55
CA ALA A 29 17.81 -12.24 -6.78
C ALA A 29 18.02 -13.72 -7.17
N GLN A 30 17.34 -14.67 -6.52
CA GLN A 30 17.55 -16.12 -6.69
C GLN A 30 17.28 -16.63 -8.12
N LYS A 31 16.55 -15.86 -8.94
CA LYS A 31 16.30 -16.19 -10.36
C LYS A 31 17.50 -15.88 -11.26
N LEU A 32 18.52 -15.18 -10.76
CA LEU A 32 19.73 -14.83 -11.51
C LEU A 32 20.81 -15.90 -11.35
N ALA A 33 21.61 -16.10 -12.40
CA ALA A 33 22.77 -17.01 -12.36
C ALA A 33 23.82 -16.57 -11.31
N ASN A 34 23.90 -15.27 -11.05
CA ASN A 34 24.82 -14.59 -10.14
C ASN A 34 24.12 -14.07 -8.87
N ALA A 35 23.15 -14.82 -8.34
CA ALA A 35 22.30 -14.41 -7.21
C ALA A 35 23.07 -14.04 -5.91
N SER A 36 24.32 -14.43 -5.75
CA SER A 36 25.13 -14.21 -4.54
C SER A 36 25.99 -12.94 -4.56
N GLN A 37 25.76 -12.02 -5.50
CA GLN A 37 26.54 -10.78 -5.56
C GLN A 37 26.26 -9.88 -4.34
N PRO A 38 27.31 -9.26 -3.75
CA PRO A 38 27.16 -8.35 -2.60
C PRO A 38 26.18 -7.20 -2.84
N VAL A 39 26.07 -6.71 -4.08
CA VAL A 39 25.17 -5.62 -4.49
C VAL A 39 23.71 -5.84 -4.08
N PHE A 40 23.21 -7.08 -4.07
CA PHE A 40 21.82 -7.34 -3.68
C PHE A 40 21.59 -7.15 -2.19
N LYS A 41 22.59 -7.48 -1.37
CA LYS A 41 22.54 -7.30 0.09
C LYS A 41 22.71 -5.83 0.49
N THR A 42 23.58 -5.11 -0.22
CA THR A 42 23.73 -3.65 0.00
C THR A 42 22.49 -2.91 -0.45
N LEU A 43 21.89 -3.29 -1.59
CA LEU A 43 20.60 -2.79 -2.04
C LEU A 43 19.51 -3.04 -1.00
N GLU A 44 19.35 -4.28 -0.51
CA GLU A 44 18.35 -4.63 0.51
C GLU A 44 18.50 -3.78 1.77
N THR A 45 19.73 -3.61 2.24
CA THR A 45 20.02 -2.74 3.39
C THR A 45 19.59 -1.30 3.10
N ALA A 46 20.03 -0.75 1.97
CA ALA A 46 19.76 0.64 1.60
C ALA A 46 18.26 0.94 1.49
N VAL A 47 17.48 0.05 0.84
CA VAL A 47 16.03 0.25 0.70
C VAL A 47 15.28 0.06 2.01
N ASN A 48 15.71 -0.84 2.90
CA ASN A 48 15.14 -0.97 4.25
C ASN A 48 15.37 0.29 5.07
N GLU A 49 16.58 0.83 5.04
CA GLU A 49 16.89 2.08 5.74
C GLU A 49 16.11 3.25 5.17
N PHE A 50 16.07 3.38 3.84
CA PHE A 50 15.32 4.44 3.17
C PHE A 50 13.84 4.43 3.57
N VAL A 51 13.15 3.29 3.47
CA VAL A 51 11.72 3.21 3.76
C VAL A 51 11.40 3.48 5.23
N ASN A 52 12.21 2.94 6.16
CA ASN A 52 11.91 2.99 7.58
C ASN A 52 12.49 4.19 8.33
N LYS A 53 13.53 4.85 7.80
CA LYS A 53 14.17 6.03 8.42
C LYS A 53 13.75 7.36 7.78
N THR A 54 13.16 7.33 6.58
CA THR A 54 12.60 8.55 5.98
C THR A 54 11.37 8.99 6.75
N ASP A 55 11.32 10.28 7.08
CA ASP A 55 10.14 10.90 7.67
C ASP A 55 9.13 11.25 6.57
N TRP A 56 8.04 10.48 6.52
CA TRP A 56 7.01 10.65 5.50
C TRP A 56 5.91 11.65 5.89
N THR A 57 5.80 12.02 7.17
CA THR A 57 4.61 12.73 7.68
C THR A 57 4.91 13.90 8.63
N GLY A 58 6.14 14.03 9.11
CA GLY A 58 6.52 14.94 10.19
C GLY A 58 6.09 14.46 11.59
N GLN A 59 5.38 13.33 11.70
CA GLN A 59 4.81 12.85 12.96
C GLN A 59 5.66 11.78 13.61
N VAL A 60 5.90 11.92 14.91
CA VAL A 60 6.55 10.90 15.73
C VAL A 60 5.49 9.92 16.24
N LEU A 61 5.59 8.67 15.79
CA LEU A 61 4.66 7.59 16.18
C LEU A 61 5.35 6.58 17.09
N LYS A 62 4.59 5.98 18.02
CA LYS A 62 5.04 4.82 18.78
C LYS A 62 5.13 3.59 17.88
N GLN A 63 5.94 2.60 18.26
CA GLN A 63 6.12 1.38 17.47
C GLN A 63 4.80 0.67 17.14
N ASN A 64 3.83 0.66 18.07
CA ASN A 64 2.51 0.05 17.90
C ASN A 64 1.55 0.89 17.04
N GLU A 65 1.89 2.14 16.75
CA GLU A 65 1.12 3.06 15.89
C GLU A 65 1.64 3.05 14.45
N LYS A 66 2.80 2.42 14.20
CA LYS A 66 3.39 2.28 12.86
C LYS A 66 2.58 1.31 12.01
N ILE A 67 2.53 1.60 10.72
CA ILE A 67 1.82 0.77 9.74
C ILE A 67 2.69 -0.44 9.39
N ASN A 68 2.15 -1.64 9.62
CA ASN A 68 2.82 -2.88 9.23
C ASN A 68 2.71 -3.08 7.71
N CYS A 69 3.86 -3.17 7.05
CA CYS A 69 3.94 -3.36 5.61
C CYS A 69 5.14 -4.21 5.19
N SER A 70 5.11 -4.70 3.97
CA SER A 70 6.22 -5.43 3.37
C SER A 70 6.35 -5.09 1.89
N ILE A 71 7.59 -5.08 1.42
CA ILE A 71 7.95 -4.83 0.03
C ILE A 71 8.86 -5.94 -0.43
N PHE A 72 8.45 -6.68 -1.44
CA PHE A 72 9.27 -7.74 -2.04
C PHE A 72 9.70 -7.31 -3.44
N ILE A 73 11.00 -7.06 -3.60
CA ILE A 73 11.62 -6.72 -4.88
C ILE A 73 12.21 -8.00 -5.46
N THR A 74 11.70 -8.44 -6.61
CA THR A 74 12.26 -9.61 -7.32
C THR A 74 13.07 -9.12 -8.51
N ILE A 75 14.40 -9.28 -8.44
CA ILE A 75 15.29 -8.94 -9.55
C ILE A 75 15.15 -9.99 -10.64
N THR A 76 14.86 -9.55 -11.85
CA THR A 76 14.67 -10.39 -13.04
C THR A 76 15.89 -10.40 -13.95
N SER A 77 16.60 -9.27 -14.03
CA SER A 77 17.89 -9.17 -14.72
C SER A 77 18.66 -7.94 -14.23
N ASN A 78 19.99 -7.95 -14.35
CA ASN A 78 20.82 -6.77 -14.13
C ASN A 78 21.92 -6.65 -15.20
N SER A 79 22.33 -5.40 -15.47
CA SER A 79 23.45 -5.07 -16.35
C SER A 79 24.22 -3.90 -15.73
N SER A 80 25.37 -4.20 -15.12
CA SER A 80 26.11 -3.28 -14.26
C SER A 80 25.17 -2.73 -13.18
N ASP A 81 25.07 -1.40 -13.05
CA ASP A 81 24.23 -0.73 -12.06
C ASP A 81 22.75 -0.63 -12.47
N ASN A 82 22.36 -1.17 -13.63
CA ASN A 82 20.96 -1.15 -14.08
C ASN A 82 20.26 -2.46 -13.70
N PHE A 83 19.11 -2.35 -13.06
CA PHE A 83 18.30 -3.46 -12.60
C PHE A 83 16.92 -3.42 -13.24
N VAL A 84 16.40 -4.61 -13.59
CA VAL A 84 15.01 -4.82 -13.99
C VAL A 84 14.41 -5.79 -12.99
N ALA A 85 13.28 -5.41 -12.40
CA ALA A 85 12.66 -6.09 -11.29
C ALA A 85 11.13 -5.98 -11.36
N THR A 86 10.48 -6.73 -10.48
CA THR A 86 9.07 -6.50 -10.09
C THR A 86 9.04 -6.15 -8.61
N ILE A 87 8.06 -5.36 -8.18
CA ILE A 87 7.86 -4.97 -6.78
C ILE A 87 6.45 -5.34 -6.32
N GLN A 88 6.38 -6.18 -5.29
CA GLN A 88 5.16 -6.55 -4.61
C GLN A 88 5.06 -5.76 -3.31
N VAL A 89 3.99 -4.98 -3.16
CA VAL A 89 3.77 -4.10 -2.02
C VAL A 89 2.56 -4.59 -1.24
N GLN A 90 2.72 -4.73 0.07
CA GLN A 90 1.67 -5.18 0.97
C GLN A 90 1.61 -4.30 2.21
N SER A 91 0.40 -4.03 2.71
CA SER A 91 0.18 -3.37 3.98
C SER A 91 -1.02 -3.96 4.71
N SER A 92 -1.04 -3.78 6.02
CA SER A 92 -2.12 -4.28 6.87
C SER A 92 -2.41 -3.35 8.04
N ARG A 93 -3.65 -3.42 8.52
CA ARG A 93 -4.16 -2.68 9.68
C ARG A 93 -4.58 -3.66 10.76
N LEU A 94 -4.16 -3.40 11.98
CA LEU A 94 -4.66 -4.11 13.15
C LEU A 94 -6.12 -3.69 13.43
N ILE A 95 -7.02 -4.66 13.53
CA ILE A 95 -8.43 -4.39 13.83
C ILE A 95 -8.61 -3.99 15.29
N TYR A 96 -9.53 -3.04 15.52
CA TYR A 96 -9.77 -2.49 16.85
C TYR A 96 -10.09 -3.59 17.87
N ASN A 97 -9.40 -3.55 19.02
CA ASN A 97 -9.54 -4.50 20.10
C ASN A 97 -9.37 -5.98 19.66
N SER A 98 -8.49 -6.22 18.69
CA SER A 98 -8.22 -7.54 18.12
C SER A 98 -6.73 -7.70 17.80
N THR A 99 -6.27 -8.95 17.75
CA THR A 99 -4.96 -9.32 17.20
C THR A 99 -4.99 -9.56 15.70
N TYR A 100 -6.17 -9.47 15.08
CA TYR A 100 -6.36 -9.73 13.66
C TYR A 100 -5.79 -8.58 12.80
N SER A 101 -4.90 -8.94 11.88
CA SER A 101 -4.31 -8.02 10.91
C SER A 101 -5.03 -8.12 9.57
N SER A 102 -5.76 -7.07 9.22
CA SER A 102 -6.54 -6.99 7.98
C SER A 102 -5.67 -6.44 6.84
N PRO A 103 -5.58 -7.11 5.67
CA PRO A 103 -4.83 -6.62 4.51
C PRO A 103 -5.46 -5.35 3.93
N VAL A 104 -4.69 -4.30 3.73
CA VAL A 104 -5.16 -3.00 3.19
C VAL A 104 -4.74 -2.84 1.73
N LEU A 105 -3.49 -3.16 1.41
CA LEU A 105 -2.94 -3.14 0.06
C LEU A 105 -2.23 -4.46 -0.21
N ASN A 106 -2.40 -4.98 -1.44
CA ASN A 106 -1.64 -6.10 -1.97
C ASN A 106 -1.52 -5.90 -3.49
N TYR A 107 -0.42 -5.33 -3.95
CA TYR A 107 -0.25 -4.94 -5.36
C TYR A 107 1.10 -5.36 -5.92
N ASN A 108 1.09 -6.03 -7.07
CA ASN A 108 2.28 -6.42 -7.81
C ASN A 108 2.50 -5.49 -9.00
N ASP A 109 3.53 -4.66 -8.92
CA ASP A 109 3.98 -3.82 -10.01
C ASP A 109 5.11 -4.51 -10.79
N LYS A 110 4.86 -4.72 -12.08
CA LYS A 110 5.79 -5.40 -12.98
C LYS A 110 6.76 -4.44 -13.67
N ASP A 111 6.51 -3.14 -13.62
CA ASP A 111 7.28 -2.11 -14.32
C ASP A 111 8.25 -1.42 -13.35
N PHE A 112 9.21 -2.18 -12.82
CA PHE A 112 10.19 -1.66 -11.87
C PHE A 112 11.63 -1.84 -12.36
N SER A 113 12.13 -0.84 -13.08
CA SER A 113 13.54 -0.77 -13.48
C SER A 113 14.21 0.42 -12.81
N PHE A 114 15.45 0.27 -12.37
CA PHE A 114 16.14 1.33 -11.65
C PHE A 114 17.66 1.21 -11.78
N LYS A 115 18.36 2.27 -11.39
CA LYS A 115 19.80 2.26 -11.19
C LYS A 115 20.12 2.21 -9.70
N TYR A 116 21.17 1.49 -9.35
CA TYR A 116 21.70 1.47 -7.98
C TYR A 116 23.19 1.16 -8.01
N THR A 117 23.98 2.00 -7.33
CA THR A 117 25.39 1.72 -7.08
C THR A 117 25.57 1.23 -5.64
N GLU A 118 26.48 0.28 -5.41
CA GLU A 118 26.73 -0.23 -4.06
C GLU A 118 27.04 0.90 -3.08
N PHE A 119 26.38 0.85 -1.90
CA PHE A 119 26.51 1.84 -0.83
C PHE A 119 26.01 3.25 -1.20
N GLU A 120 25.26 3.39 -2.29
CA GLU A 120 24.56 4.64 -2.60
C GLU A 120 23.62 5.02 -1.46
N ASN A 121 23.71 6.27 -1.04
CA ASN A 121 22.80 6.83 -0.05
C ASN A 121 21.50 7.28 -0.74
N LEU A 122 20.39 6.63 -0.39
CA LEU A 122 19.08 6.94 -0.95
C LEU A 122 18.47 8.14 -0.22
N ILE A 123 18.28 9.25 -0.94
CA ILE A 123 17.70 10.48 -0.40
C ILE A 123 16.45 10.82 -1.19
N TYR A 124 15.34 11.07 -0.48
CA TYR A 124 14.11 11.51 -1.11
C TYR A 124 14.12 13.02 -1.34
N ASN A 125 13.88 13.44 -2.57
CA ASN A 125 13.68 14.83 -2.94
C ASN A 125 12.27 15.00 -3.56
N PRO A 126 11.37 15.76 -2.93
CA PRO A 126 10.01 15.95 -3.45
C PRO A 126 9.94 16.87 -4.68
N ALA A 127 10.99 17.65 -4.96
CA ALA A 127 10.99 18.66 -6.01
C ALA A 127 11.60 18.18 -7.33
N ASN A 128 12.51 17.21 -7.28
CA ASN A 128 13.30 16.78 -8.44
C ASN A 128 13.30 15.27 -8.60
N PHE A 129 13.41 14.83 -9.86
CA PHE A 129 13.62 13.43 -10.16
C PHE A 129 15.12 13.10 -10.08
N ASP A 130 15.51 12.38 -9.03
CA ASP A 130 16.89 11.95 -8.84
C ASP A 130 17.09 10.46 -9.20
N SER A 131 16.22 9.58 -8.70
CA SER A 131 16.34 8.13 -8.89
C SER A 131 14.97 7.45 -8.97
N ASN A 132 14.82 6.55 -9.94
CA ASN A 132 13.57 5.77 -10.06
C ASN A 132 13.38 4.79 -8.89
N LEU A 133 14.46 4.26 -8.32
CA LEU A 133 14.40 3.43 -7.11
C LEU A 133 13.72 4.20 -5.98
N VAL A 134 14.22 5.42 -5.73
CA VAL A 134 13.70 6.33 -4.70
C VAL A 134 12.26 6.73 -5.00
N SER A 135 11.94 7.16 -6.23
CA SER A 135 10.60 7.59 -6.61
C SER A 135 9.56 6.47 -6.47
N VAL A 136 9.87 5.24 -6.90
CA VAL A 136 8.93 4.10 -6.77
C VAL A 136 8.69 3.76 -5.31
N LEU A 137 9.74 3.69 -4.49
CA LEU A 137 9.60 3.40 -3.06
C LEU A 137 8.80 4.50 -2.34
N ALA A 138 9.15 5.77 -2.58
CA ALA A 138 8.45 6.92 -1.99
C ALA A 138 6.98 6.98 -2.41
N PHE A 139 6.68 6.67 -3.67
CA PHE A 139 5.31 6.55 -4.16
C PHE A 139 4.53 5.51 -3.36
N TYR A 140 5.06 4.30 -3.20
CA TYR A 140 4.37 3.24 -2.46
C TYR A 140 4.26 3.50 -0.96
N CYS A 141 5.24 4.15 -0.33
CA CYS A 141 5.09 4.62 1.05
C CYS A 141 3.88 5.54 1.20
N ASN A 142 3.71 6.51 0.30
CA ASN A 142 2.57 7.44 0.31
C ASN A 142 1.24 6.74 -0.05
N MET A 143 1.25 5.76 -0.95
CA MET A 143 0.07 4.92 -1.21
C MET A 143 -0.37 4.16 0.05
N ILE A 144 0.58 3.55 0.78
CA ILE A 144 0.31 2.83 2.02
C ILE A 144 -0.27 3.78 3.08
N LEU A 145 0.34 4.95 3.27
CA LEU A 145 -0.13 5.96 4.23
C LEU A 145 -1.54 6.43 3.90
N GLY A 146 -1.81 6.77 2.64
CA GLY A 146 -3.12 7.21 2.17
C GLY A 146 -4.21 6.15 2.35
N MET A 147 -3.93 4.93 1.90
CA MET A 147 -4.90 3.83 2.01
C MET A 147 -5.15 3.44 3.46
N ASN A 148 -4.11 3.46 4.31
CA ASN A 148 -4.27 3.22 5.74
C ASN A 148 -5.14 4.30 6.39
N ALA A 149 -4.89 5.58 6.12
CA ALA A 149 -5.69 6.67 6.69
C ALA A 149 -7.18 6.56 6.32
N ASP A 150 -7.49 6.20 5.07
CA ASP A 150 -8.86 6.00 4.61
C ASP A 150 -9.60 4.87 5.36
N THR A 151 -8.89 3.89 5.92
CA THR A 151 -9.55 2.84 6.72
C THR A 151 -10.08 3.34 8.06
N PHE A 152 -9.55 4.45 8.59
CA PHE A 152 -9.97 5.03 9.87
C PHE A 152 -11.00 6.15 9.70
N GLN A 153 -10.90 6.92 8.62
CA GLN A 153 -11.80 8.02 8.34
C GLN A 153 -11.98 8.20 6.83
N PRO A 154 -13.21 8.44 6.34
CA PRO A 154 -13.44 8.67 4.93
C PRO A 154 -12.56 9.79 4.37
N LEU A 155 -11.84 9.48 3.31
CA LEU A 155 -10.98 10.39 2.54
C LEU A 155 -9.80 11.01 3.31
N ALA A 156 -9.46 10.52 4.50
CA ALA A 156 -8.34 11.03 5.29
C ALA A 156 -6.97 10.84 4.61
N GLY A 157 -6.89 9.97 3.60
CA GLY A 157 -5.66 9.74 2.82
C GLY A 157 -5.29 10.82 1.81
N ASN A 158 -6.12 11.85 1.59
CA ASN A 158 -5.93 12.82 0.48
C ASN A 158 -4.53 13.43 0.42
N GLN A 159 -4.01 13.92 1.54
CA GLN A 159 -2.67 14.54 1.59
C GLN A 159 -1.55 13.61 1.10
N TYR A 160 -1.67 12.31 1.39
CA TYR A 160 -0.67 11.32 1.00
C TYR A 160 -0.83 10.95 -0.48
N PHE A 161 -2.06 10.88 -0.98
CA PHE A 161 -2.31 10.68 -2.40
C PHE A 161 -1.87 11.89 -3.23
N GLU A 162 -2.07 13.11 -2.76
CA GLU A 162 -1.53 14.32 -3.41
C GLU A 162 0.00 14.29 -3.48
N THR A 163 0.65 13.83 -2.40
CA THR A 163 2.11 13.63 -2.40
C THR A 163 2.53 12.54 -3.40
N ALA A 164 1.85 11.39 -3.43
CA ALA A 164 2.09 10.33 -4.40
C ALA A 164 1.87 10.80 -5.85
N GLN A 165 0.87 11.66 -6.08
CA GLN A 165 0.60 12.26 -7.38
C GLN A 165 1.75 13.19 -7.81
N ASN A 166 2.26 14.00 -6.90
CA ASN A 166 3.43 14.84 -7.17
C ASN A 166 4.66 13.99 -7.52
N ILE A 167 4.92 12.91 -6.77
CA ILE A 167 6.00 11.97 -7.08
C ILE A 167 5.83 11.39 -8.49
N ALA A 168 4.61 10.95 -8.85
CA ALA A 168 4.33 10.42 -10.18
C ALA A 168 4.56 11.46 -11.29
N ASN A 169 4.17 12.71 -11.07
CA ASN A 169 4.35 13.79 -12.03
C ASN A 169 5.84 14.12 -12.24
N VAL A 170 6.63 14.18 -11.16
CA VAL A 170 8.07 14.42 -11.24
C VAL A 170 8.78 13.24 -11.91
N ALA A 171 8.40 12.00 -11.56
CA ALA A 171 9.04 10.78 -12.06
C ALA A 171 8.81 10.52 -13.56
N GLN A 172 7.80 11.12 -14.19
CA GLN A 172 7.60 11.06 -15.64
C GLN A 172 8.84 11.55 -16.42
N GLN A 173 9.57 12.55 -15.88
CA GLN A 173 10.77 13.09 -16.53
C GLN A 173 11.90 12.06 -16.62
N GLY A 174 11.89 11.02 -15.78
CA GLY A 174 12.89 9.96 -15.77
C GLY A 174 12.79 8.97 -16.93
N GLY A 175 11.68 8.95 -17.67
CA GLY A 175 11.48 8.07 -18.83
C GLY A 175 11.33 6.57 -18.49
N TYR A 176 11.18 6.23 -17.21
CA TYR A 176 10.92 4.84 -16.79
C TYR A 176 9.43 4.50 -16.96
N LYS A 177 9.16 3.24 -17.34
CA LYS A 177 7.78 2.74 -17.48
C LYS A 177 7.01 2.80 -16.18
N GLY A 178 5.72 3.05 -16.29
CA GLY A 178 4.73 2.98 -15.22
C GLY A 178 4.32 4.34 -14.69
N TRP A 179 4.98 5.41 -15.12
CA TRP A 179 4.69 6.79 -14.72
C TRP A 179 3.81 7.55 -15.71
N SER A 180 3.57 7.01 -16.91
CA SER A 180 2.77 7.65 -17.94
C SER A 180 1.54 6.83 -18.33
N GLN A 181 0.58 7.51 -18.97
CA GLN A 181 -0.60 6.87 -19.55
C GLN A 181 -0.24 5.87 -20.67
N ALA A 182 0.89 6.07 -21.35
CA ALA A 182 1.31 5.23 -22.48
C ALA A 182 1.85 3.86 -22.04
N ASP A 183 2.17 3.69 -20.75
CA ASP A 183 2.78 2.47 -20.19
C ASP A 183 1.74 1.38 -19.84
N GLY A 184 0.51 1.50 -20.33
CA GLY A 184 -0.58 0.55 -20.08
C GLY A 184 -1.60 1.04 -19.05
N ASN A 185 -2.67 0.25 -18.84
CA ASN A 185 -3.85 0.67 -18.08
C ASN A 185 -3.83 0.26 -16.59
N GLN A 186 -2.78 -0.42 -16.15
CA GLN A 186 -2.62 -0.93 -14.77
C GLN A 186 -1.20 -0.61 -14.29
N ASN A 187 -0.97 0.66 -13.99
CA ASN A 187 0.33 1.17 -13.61
C ASN A 187 0.21 2.26 -12.54
N ARG A 188 1.34 2.78 -12.07
CA ARG A 188 1.38 3.79 -11.00
C ARG A 188 0.66 5.07 -11.39
N TYR A 189 0.74 5.48 -12.66
CA TYR A 189 -0.02 6.63 -13.19
C TYR A 189 -1.53 6.46 -12.99
N PHE A 190 -2.13 5.38 -13.47
CA PHE A 190 -3.57 5.15 -13.29
C PHE A 190 -3.93 4.90 -11.84
N LEU A 191 -3.10 4.17 -11.08
CA LEU A 191 -3.32 3.90 -9.66
C LEU A 191 -3.57 5.18 -8.87
N ILE A 192 -2.74 6.20 -9.04
CA ILE A 192 -2.85 7.43 -8.26
C ILE A 192 -3.93 8.38 -8.79
N ASN A 193 -4.02 8.55 -10.11
CA ASN A 193 -5.04 9.41 -10.71
C ASN A 193 -6.45 8.91 -10.38
N ASP A 194 -6.67 7.60 -10.39
CA ASP A 194 -7.96 7.02 -10.04
C ASP A 194 -8.26 7.19 -8.54
N MET A 195 -7.26 7.11 -7.65
CA MET A 195 -7.46 7.28 -6.20
C MET A 195 -7.89 8.71 -5.81
N LEU A 196 -7.46 9.71 -6.57
CA LEU A 196 -7.86 11.11 -6.39
C LEU A 196 -9.14 11.48 -7.15
N SER A 197 -9.55 10.67 -8.11
CA SER A 197 -10.73 10.95 -8.94
C SER A 197 -12.04 10.70 -8.17
N PRO A 198 -12.97 11.68 -8.15
CA PRO A 198 -14.30 11.51 -7.53
C PRO A 198 -15.09 10.34 -8.09
N THR A 199 -14.81 9.94 -9.35
CA THR A 199 -15.45 8.79 -10.01
C THR A 199 -15.25 7.50 -9.22
N PHE A 200 -14.08 7.35 -8.58
CA PHE A 200 -13.73 6.16 -7.80
C PHE A 200 -13.83 6.37 -6.29
N GLY A 201 -14.36 7.52 -5.84
CA GLY A 201 -14.64 7.81 -4.43
C GLY A 201 -15.39 6.68 -3.69
N PRO A 202 -16.36 5.97 -4.32
CA PRO A 202 -17.02 4.83 -3.66
C PRO A 202 -16.08 3.68 -3.28
N ILE A 203 -14.92 3.48 -3.94
CA ILE A 203 -13.94 2.46 -3.54
C ILE A 203 -13.28 2.83 -2.22
N ARG A 204 -12.88 4.09 -2.06
CA ARG A 204 -12.29 4.60 -0.81
C ARG A 204 -13.30 4.55 0.34
N GLN A 205 -14.56 4.90 0.04
CA GLN A 205 -15.66 4.75 0.99
C GLN A 205 -15.91 3.29 1.37
N ALA A 206 -15.87 2.36 0.40
CA ALA A 206 -16.00 0.94 0.68
C ALA A 206 -14.87 0.44 1.59
N MET A 207 -13.62 0.87 1.37
CA MET A 207 -12.49 0.53 2.25
C MET A 207 -12.71 0.98 3.69
N TYR A 208 -13.18 2.23 3.89
CA TYR A 208 -13.55 2.70 5.23
C TYR A 208 -14.67 1.84 5.85
N SER A 209 -15.79 1.69 5.15
CA SER A 209 -16.96 0.98 5.66
C SER A 209 -16.68 -0.50 5.94
N TYR A 210 -15.80 -1.12 5.15
CA TYR A 210 -15.34 -2.48 5.36
C TYR A 210 -14.57 -2.62 6.67
N HIS A 211 -13.57 -1.77 6.91
CA HIS A 211 -12.77 -1.83 8.15
C HIS A 211 -13.58 -1.42 9.38
N ALA A 212 -14.49 -0.46 9.26
CA ALA A 212 -15.45 -0.14 10.32
C ALA A 212 -16.40 -1.32 10.63
N GLY A 213 -16.68 -2.17 9.65
CA GLY A 213 -17.38 -3.44 9.85
C GLY A 213 -16.55 -4.45 10.63
N LEU A 214 -15.27 -4.62 10.27
CA LEU A 214 -14.33 -5.46 11.01
C LEU A 214 -14.14 -5.00 12.47
N ASP A 215 -14.04 -3.70 12.71
CA ASP A 215 -13.82 -3.14 14.05
C ASP A 215 -14.97 -3.43 15.02
N VAL A 216 -16.20 -3.63 14.53
CA VAL A 216 -17.35 -3.98 15.38
C VAL A 216 -17.52 -5.49 15.56
N MET A 217 -16.79 -6.34 14.83
CA MET A 217 -16.96 -7.80 14.89
C MET A 217 -16.61 -8.39 16.26
N SER A 218 -15.73 -7.74 17.04
CA SER A 218 -15.41 -8.16 18.41
C SER A 218 -16.59 -7.97 19.38
N LEU A 219 -17.51 -7.07 19.06
CA LEU A 219 -18.70 -6.77 19.86
C LEU A 219 -19.94 -7.48 19.32
N ASP A 220 -20.14 -7.41 18.00
CA ASP A 220 -21.29 -8.00 17.29
C ASP A 220 -20.87 -8.47 15.89
N LEU A 221 -20.67 -9.79 15.77
CA LEU A 221 -20.31 -10.45 14.53
C LEU A 221 -21.36 -10.26 13.42
N LYS A 222 -22.66 -10.28 13.76
CA LYS A 222 -23.73 -10.16 12.76
C LYS A 222 -23.76 -8.75 12.20
N SER A 223 -23.71 -7.73 13.07
CA SER A 223 -23.64 -6.33 12.66
C SER A 223 -22.39 -6.05 11.82
N GLY A 224 -21.23 -6.59 12.22
CA GLY A 224 -19.99 -6.47 11.45
C GLY A 224 -20.10 -7.06 10.04
N LYS A 225 -20.65 -8.27 9.93
CA LYS A 225 -20.92 -8.92 8.63
C LYS A 225 -21.84 -8.10 7.73
N GLU A 226 -22.94 -7.57 8.26
CA GLU A 226 -23.87 -6.75 7.47
C GLU A 226 -23.19 -5.45 6.97
N LYS A 227 -22.36 -4.81 7.81
CA LYS A 227 -21.58 -3.63 7.38
C LYS A 227 -20.58 -3.97 6.28
N ILE A 228 -19.84 -5.08 6.43
CA ILE A 228 -18.89 -5.56 5.41
C ILE A 228 -19.62 -5.86 4.11
N LYS A 229 -20.76 -6.56 4.18
CA LYS A 229 -21.60 -6.85 3.03
C LYS A 229 -22.00 -5.56 2.31
N ASN A 230 -22.54 -4.59 3.03
CA ASN A 230 -22.97 -3.31 2.47
C ASN A 230 -21.81 -2.52 1.84
N ALA A 231 -20.61 -2.59 2.43
CA ALA A 231 -19.41 -1.99 1.84
C ALA A 231 -19.08 -2.61 0.47
N VAL A 232 -19.14 -3.94 0.35
CA VAL A 232 -18.92 -4.65 -0.92
C VAL A 232 -20.02 -4.35 -1.93
N LEU A 233 -21.29 -4.34 -1.52
CA LEU A 233 -22.41 -3.99 -2.41
C LEU A 233 -22.26 -2.57 -2.98
N GLY A 234 -21.75 -1.64 -2.18
CA GLY A 234 -21.49 -0.25 -2.58
C GLY A 234 -20.50 -0.11 -3.74
N LEU A 235 -19.62 -1.09 -3.96
CA LEU A 235 -18.70 -1.11 -5.11
C LEU A 235 -19.41 -1.25 -6.46
N SER A 236 -20.66 -1.72 -6.48
CA SER A 236 -21.48 -1.80 -7.70
C SER A 236 -21.64 -0.45 -8.40
N LYS A 237 -21.66 0.65 -7.63
CA LYS A 237 -21.73 2.02 -8.16
C LYS A 237 -20.55 2.36 -9.06
N VAL A 238 -19.34 1.86 -8.73
CA VAL A 238 -18.18 2.04 -9.59
C VAL A 238 -18.29 1.16 -10.82
N ASN A 239 -18.71 -0.09 -10.67
CA ASN A 239 -18.82 -0.98 -11.82
C ASN A 239 -19.90 -0.57 -12.83
N GLU A 240 -20.95 0.13 -12.39
CA GLU A 240 -21.97 0.73 -13.27
C GLU A 240 -21.41 1.87 -14.12
N THR A 241 -20.47 2.66 -13.58
CA THR A 241 -19.89 3.84 -14.26
C THR A 241 -18.59 3.52 -14.99
N ARG A 242 -17.76 2.64 -14.42
CA ARG A 242 -16.45 2.19 -14.90
C ARG A 242 -16.32 0.66 -14.71
N PRO A 243 -16.92 -0.14 -15.62
CA PRO A 243 -16.73 -1.59 -15.59
C PRO A 243 -15.24 -1.96 -15.66
N ASN A 244 -14.84 -3.02 -14.94
CA ASN A 244 -13.45 -3.50 -14.89
C ASN A 244 -12.44 -2.43 -14.42
N ALA A 245 -12.87 -1.49 -13.58
CA ALA A 245 -12.01 -0.47 -12.99
C ALA A 245 -10.77 -1.08 -12.33
N PHE A 246 -9.60 -0.49 -12.58
CA PHE A 246 -8.34 -0.97 -12.02
C PHE A 246 -8.36 -0.98 -10.48
N LEU A 247 -8.88 0.07 -9.86
CA LEU A 247 -9.00 0.12 -8.39
C LEU A 247 -9.94 -0.94 -7.80
N THR A 248 -10.96 -1.39 -8.54
CA THR A 248 -11.81 -2.51 -8.10
C THR A 248 -10.99 -3.78 -7.99
N ARG A 249 -10.09 -4.03 -8.95
CA ARG A 249 -9.14 -5.15 -8.86
C ARG A 249 -8.20 -5.00 -7.66
N VAL A 250 -7.62 -3.81 -7.45
CA VAL A 250 -6.72 -3.55 -6.31
C VAL A 250 -7.42 -3.83 -4.97
N PHE A 251 -8.70 -3.48 -4.84
CA PHE A 251 -9.49 -3.82 -3.66
C PHE A 251 -9.58 -5.36 -3.46
N PHE A 252 -9.93 -6.12 -4.50
CA PHE A 252 -10.08 -7.57 -4.38
C PHE A 252 -8.77 -8.34 -4.24
N ASP A 253 -7.65 -7.80 -4.77
CA ASP A 253 -6.31 -8.36 -4.58
C ASP A 253 -5.92 -8.33 -3.08
N ALA A 254 -6.42 -7.37 -2.30
CA ALA A 254 -6.25 -7.33 -0.84
C ALA A 254 -7.36 -8.09 -0.09
N LYS A 255 -8.63 -7.97 -0.52
CA LYS A 255 -9.79 -8.33 0.31
C LYS A 255 -10.42 -9.69 0.01
N SER A 256 -10.12 -10.32 -1.13
CA SER A 256 -10.87 -11.51 -1.57
C SER A 256 -10.84 -12.67 -0.56
N ASP A 257 -9.69 -12.99 0.01
CA ASP A 257 -9.57 -14.08 0.99
C ASP A 257 -10.19 -13.72 2.34
N GLU A 258 -10.12 -12.45 2.75
CA GLU A 258 -10.74 -11.96 3.98
C GLU A 258 -12.27 -12.00 3.88
N ILE A 259 -12.84 -11.60 2.73
CA ILE A 259 -14.29 -11.71 2.44
C ILE A 259 -14.73 -13.16 2.60
N VAL A 260 -14.02 -14.10 1.97
CA VAL A 260 -14.35 -15.53 2.09
C VAL A 260 -14.30 -15.97 3.55
N SER A 261 -13.25 -15.60 4.29
CA SER A 261 -13.10 -15.97 5.70
C SER A 261 -14.24 -15.43 6.55
N VAL A 262 -14.65 -14.17 6.34
CA VAL A 262 -15.75 -13.53 7.08
C VAL A 262 -17.08 -14.25 6.82
N PHE A 263 -17.40 -14.55 5.56
CA PHE A 263 -18.70 -15.14 5.18
C PHE A 263 -18.70 -16.68 5.08
N SER A 264 -17.62 -17.33 5.53
CA SER A 264 -17.57 -18.78 5.73
C SER A 264 -17.67 -19.18 7.20
N GLY A 265 -17.48 -18.24 8.14
CA GLY A 265 -17.71 -18.44 9.58
C GLY A 265 -19.10 -18.00 10.02
N GLY A 266 -19.62 -18.45 11.15
CA GLY A 266 -20.89 -17.96 11.71
C GLY A 266 -20.79 -16.53 12.29
N PRO A 267 -21.91 -15.87 12.65
CA PRO A 267 -23.30 -16.30 12.47
C PRO A 267 -23.79 -16.11 11.02
N SER A 268 -24.86 -16.79 10.63
CA SER A 268 -25.45 -16.65 9.28
C SER A 268 -26.17 -15.31 9.08
N ILE A 269 -25.99 -14.72 7.90
CA ILE A 269 -26.79 -13.64 7.33
C ILE A 269 -27.25 -14.01 5.92
N THR A 270 -28.08 -13.19 5.28
CA THR A 270 -28.42 -13.39 3.86
C THR A 270 -27.24 -12.95 2.99
N VAL A 271 -26.67 -13.89 2.24
CA VAL A 271 -25.47 -13.69 1.42
C VAL A 271 -25.70 -13.83 -0.10
N SER A 272 -26.92 -14.09 -0.56
CA SER A 272 -27.21 -14.28 -1.99
C SER A 272 -26.90 -13.03 -2.82
N ASP A 273 -27.30 -11.86 -2.31
CA ASP A 273 -27.01 -10.55 -2.90
C ASP A 273 -25.50 -10.27 -2.93
N LEU A 274 -24.77 -10.67 -1.89
CA LEU A 274 -23.33 -10.57 -1.81
C LEU A 274 -22.66 -11.45 -2.87
N THR A 275 -23.03 -12.74 -2.95
CA THR A 275 -22.41 -13.66 -3.91
C THR A 275 -22.67 -13.26 -5.35
N ASP A 276 -23.87 -12.78 -5.67
CA ASP A 276 -24.20 -12.28 -7.01
C ASP A 276 -23.36 -11.04 -7.36
N THR A 277 -23.21 -10.12 -6.40
CA THR A 277 -22.39 -8.93 -6.56
C THR A 277 -20.91 -9.28 -6.71
N LEU A 278 -20.37 -10.18 -5.91
CA LEU A 278 -18.98 -10.64 -5.99
C LEU A 278 -18.67 -11.28 -7.34
N ASN A 279 -19.58 -12.10 -7.88
CA ASN A 279 -19.41 -12.69 -9.21
C ASN A 279 -19.45 -11.64 -10.33
N LYS A 280 -20.24 -10.56 -10.17
CA LYS A 280 -20.28 -9.44 -11.11
C LYS A 280 -19.02 -8.57 -11.05
N LEU A 281 -18.53 -8.28 -9.84
CA LEU A 281 -17.42 -7.35 -9.61
C LEU A 281 -16.03 -8.00 -9.74
N SER A 282 -15.91 -9.27 -9.39
CA SER A 282 -14.65 -10.00 -9.35
C SER A 282 -14.84 -11.43 -9.87
N PRO A 283 -15.16 -11.61 -11.16
CA PRO A 283 -15.42 -12.93 -11.74
C PRO A 283 -14.20 -13.86 -11.68
N LEU A 284 -12.98 -13.31 -11.65
CA LEU A 284 -11.73 -14.06 -11.51
C LEU A 284 -11.60 -14.78 -10.16
N ASN A 285 -12.36 -14.35 -9.14
CA ASN A 285 -12.41 -14.97 -7.83
C ASN A 285 -13.66 -15.83 -7.63
N SER A 286 -14.44 -16.13 -8.69
CA SER A 286 -15.68 -16.92 -8.62
C SER A 286 -15.53 -18.25 -7.88
N SER A 287 -14.41 -18.96 -8.08
CA SER A 287 -14.12 -20.20 -7.35
C SER A 287 -14.03 -20.01 -5.83
N LYS A 288 -13.61 -18.83 -5.37
CA LYS A 288 -13.60 -18.46 -3.95
C LYS A 288 -15.02 -18.16 -3.46
N TRP A 289 -15.83 -17.46 -4.25
CA TRP A 289 -17.18 -17.03 -3.84
C TRP A 289 -18.12 -18.21 -3.60
N VAL A 290 -17.92 -19.35 -4.27
CA VAL A 290 -18.71 -20.58 -4.07
C VAL A 290 -18.56 -21.16 -2.65
N THR A 291 -17.49 -20.83 -1.92
CA THR A 291 -17.28 -21.35 -0.57
C THR A 291 -18.02 -20.55 0.51
N ILE A 292 -18.60 -19.39 0.17
CA ILE A 292 -19.38 -18.55 1.08
C ILE A 292 -20.69 -19.29 1.45
N LYS A 293 -20.98 -19.38 2.75
CA LYS A 293 -22.12 -20.14 3.28
C LYS A 293 -22.91 -19.42 4.37
N TYR A 294 -22.31 -18.43 5.04
CA TYR A 294 -22.81 -17.84 6.28
C TYR A 294 -22.80 -16.32 6.23
#